data_AF-V8NWR8-F1
#
_entry.id   AF-V8NWR8-F1
#
_cell.length_a   1.000
_cell.length_b   1.000
_cell.length_c   1.000
_cell.angle_alpha   90.00
_cell.angle_beta   90.00
_cell.angle_gamma   90.00
#
_symmetry.space_group_name_H-M   'P 1'
#
loop_
_entity.id
_entity.type
_entity.pdbx_description
1 polymer ?
#
loop_
_entity_poly.entity_id
_entity_poly.type
_entity_poly.pdbx_seq_one_letter_code
_entity_poly.pdbx_strand_id
1 'polypeptide(L)'
;PRCAILRGNAAGPGAPSPPSTDPAECQQVLLPEQHLCPLPRAVECAREASPKDSVAEDGKEIIPRSSPSHLPELDGRQKPEPGEPYCEEPPENPEDCCQDSQPPLPDINQLPPSILLKIFSNLSLNERCLSASLVCKYWRDLCLDFQFWKQLDLSSRQQVTDELLERIASRSQNITEINISDCRNVTDTGVCMLASKCHGLLKYTAYRCKQLSDTSLSAVASQCPQLQKVHVGNQDRLTDEGLKQLGSECRELKDIHFGQCYKISDEGMTIIAKGCLKLRRIYMQENKLVTDQSVKAFAEHCPELQYVGFMGCSVTSKGVIHLTNLRNLSSLDLRHITELDNETVMEIVKKCRNLTSLNLCLNWIINDSWEERLLLLLLLLLLLLLLREVWDAQDLLAS
;
A
#
# COMPACT_ATOMS: atom_id res chain seq x y z
N PRO A 1 -35.27 43.33 10.37
CA PRO A 1 -35.98 44.02 9.26
C PRO A 1 -36.65 43.00 8.32
N ARG A 2 -37.94 42.78 8.61
CA ARG A 2 -39.08 42.36 7.75
C ARG A 2 -38.91 41.33 6.62
N CYS A 3 -39.67 40.24 6.81
CA CYS A 3 -40.35 39.40 5.82
C CYS A 3 -41.17 40.14 4.74
N ALA A 4 -41.38 39.48 3.59
CA ALA A 4 -42.68 39.20 2.92
C ALA A 4 -42.38 38.54 1.55
N ILE A 5 -42.72 37.28 1.26
CA ILE A 5 -44.05 36.65 0.95
C ILE A 5 -44.71 37.17 -0.33
N LEU A 6 -44.95 36.25 -1.29
CA LEU A 6 -46.22 35.91 -1.98
C LEU A 6 -45.91 34.76 -3.00
N ARG A 7 -46.35 33.49 -2.80
CA ARG A 7 -47.62 32.82 -3.22
C ARG A 7 -48.03 33.14 -4.66
N GLY A 8 -48.46 32.24 -5.56
CA GLY A 8 -48.88 30.82 -5.68
C GLY A 8 -49.16 30.62 -7.21
N ASN A 9 -49.35 29.47 -7.86
CA ASN A 9 -50.29 28.38 -7.63
C ASN A 9 -50.05 27.24 -8.67
N ALA A 10 -50.63 26.08 -8.35
CA ALA A 10 -50.66 24.76 -8.99
C ALA A 10 -50.97 24.63 -10.51
N ALA A 11 -50.42 23.57 -11.14
CA ALA A 11 -51.15 22.41 -11.73
C ALA A 11 -50.20 21.55 -12.61
N GLY A 12 -50.20 20.21 -12.42
CA GLY A 12 -49.56 19.24 -13.35
C GLY A 12 -50.50 18.87 -14.52
N PRO A 13 -50.30 17.76 -15.27
CA PRO A 13 -49.20 16.79 -15.29
C PRO A 13 -48.59 16.59 -16.70
N GLY A 14 -47.47 15.87 -16.84
CA GLY A 14 -46.96 15.44 -18.14
C GLY A 14 -45.64 14.69 -18.05
N ALA A 15 -45.70 13.36 -18.18
CA ALA A 15 -44.53 12.51 -18.42
C ALA A 15 -43.95 12.78 -19.83
N PRO A 16 -42.65 12.47 -20.04
CA PRO A 16 -42.40 11.29 -20.86
C PRO A 16 -41.27 10.39 -20.34
N SER A 17 -41.43 9.11 -20.66
CA SER A 17 -40.51 7.98 -20.53
C SER A 17 -39.30 8.05 -21.49
N PRO A 18 -38.22 7.26 -21.27
CA PRO A 18 -36.89 7.47 -21.85
C PRO A 18 -36.71 6.72 -23.18
N PRO A 19 -35.66 7.02 -23.98
CA PRO A 19 -35.27 6.14 -25.06
C PRO A 19 -34.32 5.04 -24.56
N SER A 20 -34.71 3.85 -25.01
CA SER A 20 -34.03 2.55 -25.10
C SER A 20 -32.54 2.56 -25.44
N THR A 21 -31.83 1.69 -24.73
CA THR A 21 -30.54 1.06 -25.08
C THR A 21 -30.73 -0.08 -26.09
N ASP A 22 -29.88 -0.15 -27.12
CA ASP A 22 -29.31 -1.40 -27.65
C ASP A 22 -28.14 -1.11 -28.63
N PRO A 23 -27.29 -2.09 -29.01
CA PRO A 23 -25.84 -1.96 -28.90
C PRO A 23 -25.10 -2.06 -30.26
N ALA A 24 -23.77 -2.00 -30.18
CA ALA A 24 -22.78 -2.28 -31.24
C ALA A 24 -22.32 -1.07 -32.07
N GLU A 25 -21.09 -0.64 -31.78
CA GLU A 25 -20.02 -0.40 -32.76
C GLU A 25 -18.71 -0.08 -32.01
N CYS A 26 -17.96 -1.12 -31.62
CA CYS A 26 -16.55 -0.95 -31.22
C CYS A 26 -15.69 -1.05 -32.48
N GLN A 27 -15.43 0.09 -33.11
CA GLN A 27 -14.34 0.22 -34.06
C GLN A 27 -13.01 0.14 -33.32
N GLN A 28 -12.17 -0.81 -33.74
CA GLN A 28 -10.76 -0.90 -33.42
C GLN A 28 -10.06 0.39 -33.87
N VAL A 29 -9.59 1.18 -32.91
CA VAL A 29 -8.58 2.22 -33.17
C VAL A 29 -7.23 1.62 -32.79
N LEU A 30 -6.48 1.18 -33.82
CA LEU A 30 -5.05 0.92 -33.70
C LEU A 30 -4.35 2.24 -33.34
N LEU A 31 -3.63 2.25 -32.21
CA LEU A 31 -2.64 3.28 -31.92
C LEU A 31 -1.28 2.87 -32.51
N PRO A 32 -0.53 3.80 -33.13
CA PRO A 32 0.72 3.50 -33.82
C PRO A 32 1.87 3.24 -32.85
N GLU A 33 2.74 2.27 -33.20
CA GLU A 33 4.01 2.02 -32.54
C GLU A 33 4.88 3.28 -32.56
N GLN A 34 5.19 3.83 -31.38
CA GLN A 34 6.19 4.89 -31.24
C GLN A 34 7.49 4.29 -30.71
N HIS A 35 8.50 4.37 -31.56
CA HIS A 35 9.89 4.04 -31.32
C HIS A 35 10.42 4.68 -30.03
N LEU A 36 10.87 3.84 -29.09
CA LEU A 36 11.66 4.24 -27.93
C LEU A 36 12.99 4.85 -28.40
N CYS A 37 13.26 6.08 -27.97
CA CYS A 37 14.58 6.73 -28.12
C CYS A 37 15.64 6.01 -27.26
N PRO A 38 16.89 5.86 -27.74
CA PRO A 38 17.96 5.29 -26.94
C PRO A 38 18.44 6.27 -25.85
N LEU A 39 18.61 5.76 -24.63
CA LEU A 39 19.16 6.49 -23.48
C LEU A 39 20.65 6.87 -23.68
N PRO A 40 21.15 7.96 -23.08
CA PRO A 40 22.54 8.42 -23.26
C PRO A 40 23.54 7.44 -22.66
N ARG A 41 24.56 7.06 -23.42
CA ARG A 41 25.73 6.31 -22.92
C ARG A 41 26.61 7.22 -22.06
N ALA A 42 27.09 6.67 -20.95
CA ALA A 42 28.06 7.31 -20.07
C ALA A 42 29.36 7.64 -20.83
N VAL A 43 29.85 8.85 -20.62
CA VAL A 43 31.11 9.36 -21.16
C VAL A 43 32.26 8.67 -20.43
N GLU A 44 33.05 7.87 -21.14
CA GLU A 44 34.36 7.42 -20.66
C GLU A 44 35.40 8.52 -20.91
N CYS A 45 36.01 9.01 -19.82
CA CYS A 45 37.24 9.78 -19.88
C CYS A 45 38.41 8.83 -20.19
N ALA A 46 39.05 8.98 -21.35
CA ALA A 46 40.42 8.53 -21.57
C ALA A 46 41.17 9.57 -22.41
N ARG A 47 42.43 9.77 -22.01
CA ARG A 47 43.35 10.84 -22.37
C ARG A 47 43.85 10.75 -23.82
N GLU A 48 44.33 11.90 -24.28
CA GLU A 48 44.89 12.27 -25.58
C GLU A 48 45.90 11.28 -26.20
N ALA A 49 45.73 11.01 -27.50
CA ALA A 49 46.82 10.98 -28.49
C ALA A 49 46.23 11.05 -29.92
N SER A 50 46.73 11.99 -30.72
CA SER A 50 46.48 12.18 -32.17
C SER A 50 47.85 12.22 -32.88
N PRO A 51 47.93 12.23 -34.23
CA PRO A 51 47.17 11.51 -35.26
C PRO A 51 48.11 10.81 -36.28
N LYS A 52 47.56 10.05 -37.25
CA LYS A 52 47.90 10.13 -38.69
C LYS A 52 47.16 9.13 -39.60
N ASP A 53 46.68 9.70 -40.70
CA ASP A 53 46.64 9.20 -42.09
C ASP A 53 45.64 8.12 -42.58
N SER A 54 44.61 8.63 -43.29
CA SER A 54 44.31 8.39 -44.71
C SER A 54 43.70 7.06 -45.23
N VAL A 55 42.50 7.22 -45.80
CA VAL A 55 42.08 6.83 -47.18
C VAL A 55 41.54 5.40 -47.45
N ALA A 56 40.24 5.42 -47.83
CA ALA A 56 39.53 4.72 -48.91
C ALA A 56 39.14 3.22 -48.89
N GLU A 57 37.83 3.08 -49.14
CA GLU A 57 37.13 2.25 -50.13
C GLU A 57 36.67 0.80 -49.84
N ASP A 58 35.33 0.70 -49.95
CA ASP A 58 34.49 -0.26 -50.67
C ASP A 58 34.50 -1.77 -50.35
N GLY A 59 33.30 -2.25 -50.03
CA GLY A 59 32.62 -3.14 -50.97
C GLY A 59 32.36 -4.59 -50.53
N LYS A 60 31.07 -4.85 -50.23
CA LYS A 60 30.31 -6.12 -50.37
C LYS A 60 30.62 -7.31 -49.45
N GLU A 61 29.68 -7.54 -48.52
CA GLU A 61 29.32 -8.88 -48.03
C GLU A 61 27.93 -9.29 -48.55
N ILE A 62 27.87 -10.47 -49.17
CA ILE A 62 26.65 -11.29 -49.32
C ILE A 62 27.03 -12.72 -48.93
N ILE A 63 26.42 -13.21 -47.86
CA ILE A 63 26.46 -14.60 -47.34
C ILE A 63 25.42 -15.47 -48.11
N PRO A 64 25.20 -16.77 -47.84
CA PRO A 64 26.05 -17.90 -47.38
C PRO A 64 25.92 -19.16 -48.27
N ARG A 65 26.71 -20.21 -47.98
CA ARG A 65 26.27 -21.56 -47.56
C ARG A 65 27.21 -22.69 -48.03
N SER A 66 27.23 -23.73 -47.20
CA SER A 66 27.62 -25.13 -47.44
C SER A 66 29.07 -25.56 -47.15
N SER A 67 29.25 -26.13 -45.97
CA SER A 67 30.04 -27.36 -45.71
C SER A 67 29.39 -28.56 -46.46
N PRO A 68 30.01 -29.77 -46.60
CA PRO A 68 31.01 -30.35 -45.71
C PRO A 68 32.11 -31.24 -46.33
N SER A 69 32.97 -31.74 -45.44
CA SER A 69 33.65 -33.05 -45.44
C SER A 69 34.63 -33.40 -46.57
N HIS A 70 35.91 -33.56 -46.22
CA HIS A 70 36.55 -34.88 -46.07
C HIS A 70 38.03 -34.77 -45.70
N LEU A 71 38.41 -35.44 -44.61
CA LEU A 71 39.76 -35.95 -44.33
C LEU A 71 40.08 -37.10 -45.33
N PRO A 72 41.35 -37.41 -45.62
CA PRO A 72 42.10 -38.31 -44.73
C PRO A 72 43.55 -37.92 -44.44
N GLU A 73 44.05 -38.62 -43.42
CA GLU A 73 45.35 -38.65 -42.77
C GLU A 73 46.54 -38.96 -43.70
N LEU A 74 47.75 -38.65 -43.21
CA LEU A 74 48.96 -39.51 -43.16
C LEU A 74 50.12 -38.61 -42.64
N ASP A 75 50.50 -38.72 -41.36
CA ASP A 75 51.53 -39.62 -40.80
C ASP A 75 52.96 -39.05 -40.91
N GLY A 76 53.73 -39.09 -39.82
CA GLY A 76 55.15 -38.65 -39.83
C GLY A 76 55.67 -37.99 -38.54
N ARG A 77 56.20 -38.83 -37.65
CA ARG A 77 56.87 -38.51 -36.37
C ARG A 77 58.25 -37.82 -36.51
N GLN A 78 58.69 -37.22 -35.38
CA GLN A 78 60.08 -36.99 -34.90
C GLN A 78 60.88 -35.85 -35.55
N LYS A 79 61.75 -35.09 -34.87
CA LYS A 79 62.11 -34.72 -33.48
C LYS A 79 63.16 -33.57 -33.63
N PRO A 80 63.52 -32.82 -32.56
CA PRO A 80 64.27 -31.55 -32.61
C PRO A 80 65.79 -31.78 -32.67
N GLU A 81 66.59 -30.72 -32.91
CA GLU A 81 68.00 -30.45 -32.49
C GLU A 81 68.57 -29.23 -33.31
N PRO A 82 69.73 -28.60 -33.00
CA PRO A 82 69.99 -27.73 -31.83
C PRO A 82 70.85 -26.45 -32.15
N GLY A 83 70.86 -25.48 -31.21
CA GLY A 83 72.03 -24.66 -30.80
C GLY A 83 72.63 -23.58 -31.73
N GLU A 84 72.74 -22.34 -31.23
CA GLU A 84 73.99 -21.55 -31.04
C GLU A 84 73.72 -20.15 -30.40
N PRO A 85 74.72 -19.46 -29.78
CA PRO A 85 74.58 -18.83 -28.46
C PRO A 85 74.95 -17.32 -28.34
N TYR A 86 74.76 -16.76 -27.14
CA TYR A 86 75.18 -15.42 -26.63
C TYR A 86 74.45 -14.20 -27.26
N CYS A 87 73.90 -13.24 -26.50
CA CYS A 87 74.55 -12.41 -25.48
C CYS A 87 73.67 -12.14 -24.24
N GLU A 88 74.32 -12.13 -23.09
CA GLU A 88 73.82 -11.64 -21.79
C GLU A 88 73.84 -10.10 -21.76
N GLU A 89 72.77 -9.48 -21.27
CA GLU A 89 72.77 -8.11 -20.72
C GLU A 89 72.62 -8.20 -19.19
N PRO A 90 73.31 -7.35 -18.40
CA PRO A 90 73.39 -7.50 -16.95
C PRO A 90 72.13 -6.99 -16.22
N PRO A 91 71.76 -7.54 -15.06
CA PRO A 91 70.69 -7.00 -14.23
C PRO A 91 71.23 -5.87 -13.34
N GLU A 92 70.86 -4.63 -13.63
CA GLU A 92 70.94 -3.52 -12.66
C GLU A 92 69.54 -3.27 -12.09
N ASN A 93 69.24 -3.84 -10.92
CA ASN A 93 68.91 -3.07 -9.70
C ASN A 93 68.43 -4.03 -8.58
N PRO A 94 69.07 -4.08 -7.40
CA PRO A 94 68.61 -4.85 -6.26
C PRO A 94 67.61 -4.01 -5.44
N GLU A 95 66.34 -4.04 -5.83
CA GLU A 95 65.25 -3.56 -4.98
C GLU A 95 64.15 -4.61 -4.91
N ASP A 96 64.45 -5.70 -4.19
CA ASP A 96 63.42 -6.53 -3.62
C ASP A 96 63.71 -6.64 -2.12
N CYS A 97 63.18 -5.70 -1.35
CA CYS A 97 62.89 -5.84 0.09
C CYS A 97 62.17 -4.58 0.58
N CYS A 98 60.83 -4.66 0.54
CA CYS A 98 59.82 -3.93 1.33
C CYS A 98 58.61 -3.54 0.46
N GLN A 99 58.00 -4.50 -0.25
CA GLN A 99 56.57 -4.40 -0.49
C GLN A 99 55.87 -4.78 0.81
N ASP A 100 55.72 -3.77 1.69
CA ASP A 100 54.68 -3.80 2.71
C ASP A 100 53.38 -4.13 2.00
N SER A 101 52.90 -5.34 2.24
CA SER A 101 51.64 -5.85 1.71
C SER A 101 50.55 -4.99 2.35
N GLN A 102 50.08 -3.96 1.65
CA GLN A 102 48.93 -3.21 2.13
C GLN A 102 47.80 -4.22 2.37
N PRO A 103 47.25 -4.31 3.60
CA PRO A 103 46.14 -5.20 3.85
C PRO A 103 45.02 -4.84 2.87
N PRO A 104 44.32 -5.82 2.28
CA PRO A 104 43.27 -5.54 1.31
C PRO A 104 42.30 -4.55 1.95
N LEU A 105 42.08 -3.42 1.26
CA LEU A 105 41.15 -2.40 1.69
C LEU A 105 39.82 -3.08 2.04
N PRO A 106 39.19 -2.73 3.18
CA PRO A 106 37.96 -3.38 3.58
C PRO A 106 36.88 -3.15 2.51
N ASP A 107 36.54 -4.22 1.78
CA ASP A 107 35.50 -4.21 0.75
C ASP A 107 34.19 -4.73 1.34
N ILE A 108 33.23 -3.82 1.43
CA ILE A 108 31.87 -4.12 1.91
C ILE A 108 31.16 -5.18 1.06
N ASN A 109 31.53 -5.35 -0.21
CA ASN A 109 30.91 -6.33 -1.10
C ASN A 109 31.28 -7.78 -0.77
N GLN A 110 32.26 -7.99 0.13
CA GLN A 110 32.61 -9.33 0.64
C GLN A 110 31.60 -9.85 1.68
N LEU A 111 30.73 -8.99 2.20
CA LEU A 111 29.66 -9.41 3.11
C LEU A 111 28.62 -10.25 2.35
N PRO A 112 28.04 -11.29 2.99
CA PRO A 112 26.96 -12.05 2.39
C PRO A 112 25.77 -11.16 1.98
N PRO A 113 25.06 -11.48 0.88
CA PRO A 113 23.89 -10.72 0.44
C PRO A 113 22.88 -10.48 1.56
N SER A 114 22.64 -11.45 2.43
CA SER A 114 21.71 -11.33 3.56
C SER A 114 22.11 -10.23 4.56
N ILE A 115 23.41 -10.02 4.77
CA ILE A 115 23.93 -8.96 5.64
C ILE A 115 23.79 -7.60 4.96
N LEU A 116 24.13 -7.51 3.67
CA LEU A 116 23.95 -6.28 2.89
C LEU A 116 22.48 -5.89 2.79
N LEU A 117 21.60 -6.87 2.59
CA LEU A 117 20.15 -6.65 2.61
C LEU A 117 19.72 -6.14 4.00
N LYS A 118 20.25 -6.71 5.08
CA LYS A 118 19.96 -6.21 6.43
C LYS A 118 20.47 -4.78 6.62
N ILE A 119 21.64 -4.41 6.10
CA ILE A 119 22.17 -3.05 6.15
C ILE A 119 21.26 -2.10 5.37
N PHE A 120 20.94 -2.41 4.10
CA PHE A 120 20.08 -1.57 3.25
C PHE A 120 18.63 -1.51 3.75
N SER A 121 18.18 -2.47 4.57
CA SER A 121 16.86 -2.42 5.22
C SER A 121 16.73 -1.23 6.17
N ASN A 122 17.86 -0.73 6.72
CA ASN A 122 17.88 0.45 7.59
C ASN A 122 17.91 1.78 6.84
N LEU A 123 18.15 1.75 5.52
CA LEU A 123 18.08 2.94 4.67
C LEU A 123 16.62 3.24 4.30
N SER A 124 16.27 4.52 4.28
CA SER A 124 15.00 4.99 3.74
C SER A 124 14.89 4.65 2.25
N LEU A 125 13.65 4.66 1.72
CA LEU A 125 13.43 4.43 0.29
C LEU A 125 14.22 5.43 -0.58
N ASN A 126 14.32 6.69 -0.13
CA ASN A 126 15.08 7.71 -0.84
C ASN A 126 16.58 7.39 -0.85
N GLU A 127 17.17 7.02 0.28
CA GLU A 127 18.60 6.66 0.37
C GLU A 127 18.91 5.40 -0.45
N ARG A 128 18.02 4.38 -0.41
CA ARG A 128 18.19 3.20 -1.26
C ARG A 128 18.13 3.54 -2.74
N CYS A 129 17.09 4.27 -3.15
CA CYS A 129 16.83 4.54 -4.57
C CYS A 129 17.79 5.57 -5.16
N LEU A 130 18.13 6.64 -4.43
CA LEU A 130 18.89 7.78 -4.95
C LEU A 130 20.37 7.75 -4.58
N SER A 131 20.80 6.86 -3.69
CA SER A 131 22.20 6.76 -3.28
C SER A 131 22.73 5.34 -3.39
N ALA A 132 22.21 4.40 -2.61
CA ALA A 132 22.75 3.03 -2.57
C ALA A 132 22.67 2.32 -3.92
N SER A 133 21.56 2.46 -4.65
CA SER A 133 21.38 1.84 -5.97
C SER A 133 22.29 2.43 -7.07
N LEU A 134 22.92 3.58 -6.81
CA LEU A 134 23.83 4.24 -7.74
C LEU A 134 25.32 3.92 -7.47
N VAL A 135 25.64 3.23 -6.37
CA VAL A 135 27.02 2.89 -5.99
C VAL A 135 27.66 1.89 -6.96
N CYS A 136 27.01 0.75 -7.21
CA CYS A 136 27.45 -0.24 -8.20
C CYS A 136 26.29 -1.12 -8.69
N LYS A 137 26.53 -1.94 -9.72
CA LYS A 137 25.55 -2.89 -10.26
C LYS A 137 25.04 -3.86 -9.18
N TYR A 138 25.93 -4.37 -8.34
CA TYR A 138 25.58 -5.32 -7.28
C TYR A 138 24.66 -4.69 -6.22
N TRP A 139 24.96 -3.47 -5.77
CA TRP A 139 24.13 -2.74 -4.81
C TRP A 139 22.78 -2.36 -5.41
N ARG A 140 22.74 -2.02 -6.70
CA ARG A 140 21.49 -1.80 -7.42
C ARG A 140 20.61 -3.04 -7.39
N ASP A 141 21.16 -4.21 -7.72
CA ASP A 141 20.41 -5.46 -7.75
C ASP A 141 19.92 -5.85 -6.35
N LEU A 142 20.74 -5.62 -5.32
CA LEU A 142 20.32 -5.79 -3.91
C LEU A 142 19.23 -4.80 -3.50
N CYS A 143 19.32 -3.53 -3.87
CA CYS A 143 18.27 -2.54 -3.59
C CYS A 143 16.95 -2.85 -4.32
N LEU A 144 17.00 -3.64 -5.39
CA LEU A 144 15.84 -4.15 -6.12
C LEU A 144 15.27 -5.44 -5.54
N ASP A 145 15.90 -6.03 -4.52
CA ASP A 145 15.44 -7.27 -3.90
C ASP A 145 13.99 -7.13 -3.39
N PHE A 146 13.15 -8.09 -3.76
CA PHE A 146 11.72 -8.07 -3.49
C PHE A 146 11.39 -7.86 -2.00
N GLN A 147 12.25 -8.28 -1.08
CA GLN A 147 12.05 -8.09 0.35
C GLN A 147 11.93 -6.61 0.74
N PHE A 148 12.60 -5.70 0.03
CA PHE A 148 12.50 -4.26 0.26
C PHE A 148 11.25 -3.61 -0.28
N TRP A 149 10.59 -4.26 -1.24
CA TRP A 149 9.45 -3.68 -1.96
C TRP A 149 8.11 -4.29 -1.52
N LYS A 150 8.11 -5.25 -0.58
CA LYS A 150 6.86 -5.81 -0.02
C LYS A 150 6.01 -4.77 0.69
N GLN A 151 6.65 -3.84 1.41
CA GLN A 151 5.99 -2.79 2.16
C GLN A 151 6.58 -1.44 1.77
N LEU A 152 5.78 -0.59 1.13
CA LEU A 152 6.21 0.70 0.63
C LEU A 152 5.43 1.82 1.31
N ASP A 153 6.13 2.54 2.19
CA ASP A 153 5.64 3.82 2.67
C ASP A 153 6.19 4.95 1.80
N LEU A 154 5.29 5.60 1.06
CA LEU A 154 5.51 6.74 0.19
C LEU A 154 4.91 8.04 0.74
N SER A 155 4.36 8.01 1.96
CA SER A 155 3.55 9.11 2.48
C SER A 155 4.31 10.44 2.60
N SER A 156 3.57 11.55 2.44
CA SER A 156 4.05 12.94 2.54
C SER A 156 5.17 13.33 1.56
N ARG A 157 5.40 12.53 0.52
CA ARG A 157 6.45 12.78 -0.49
C ARG A 157 5.87 13.46 -1.72
N GLN A 158 6.25 14.71 -1.95
CA GLN A 158 5.76 15.54 -3.08
C GLN A 158 6.22 15.01 -4.44
N GLN A 159 7.34 14.30 -4.48
CA GLN A 159 7.88 13.66 -5.69
C GLN A 159 7.10 12.41 -6.13
N VAL A 160 6.12 11.95 -5.35
CA VAL A 160 5.32 10.77 -5.71
C VAL A 160 4.22 11.20 -6.66
N THR A 161 4.39 10.79 -7.91
CA THR A 161 3.48 11.03 -9.04
C THR A 161 2.99 9.70 -9.62
N ASP A 162 2.01 9.76 -10.52
CA ASP A 162 1.52 8.58 -11.24
C ASP A 162 2.64 7.84 -11.99
N GLU A 163 3.54 8.59 -12.63
CA GLU A 163 4.69 8.02 -13.35
C GLU A 163 5.64 7.27 -12.40
N LEU A 164 5.83 7.78 -11.18
CA LEU A 164 6.62 7.07 -10.18
C LEU A 164 5.92 5.78 -9.73
N LEU A 165 4.61 5.83 -9.48
CA LEU A 165 3.84 4.64 -9.10
C LEU A 165 3.89 3.58 -10.21
N GLU A 166 3.77 3.98 -11.48
CA GLU A 166 3.91 3.10 -12.63
C GLU A 166 5.30 2.47 -12.70
N ARG A 167 6.37 3.27 -12.53
CA ARG A 167 7.74 2.77 -12.50
C ARG A 167 7.98 1.78 -11.35
N ILE A 168 7.40 2.04 -10.18
CA ILE A 168 7.47 1.14 -9.02
C ILE A 168 6.71 -0.17 -9.32
N ALA A 169 5.48 -0.07 -9.81
CA ALA A 169 4.62 -1.20 -10.16
C ALA A 169 5.23 -2.10 -11.25
N SER A 170 5.93 -1.49 -12.20
CA SER A 170 6.63 -2.20 -13.29
C SER A 170 7.89 -2.92 -12.79
N ARG A 171 8.49 -2.43 -11.71
CA ARG A 171 9.73 -2.96 -11.15
C ARG A 171 9.49 -4.07 -10.13
N SER A 172 8.40 -4.00 -9.36
CA SER A 172 8.05 -5.02 -8.37
C SER A 172 6.55 -5.26 -8.32
N GLN A 173 6.16 -6.51 -8.56
CA GLN A 173 4.77 -6.99 -8.45
C GLN A 173 4.49 -7.63 -7.08
N ASN A 174 5.50 -7.71 -6.21
CA ASN A 174 5.43 -8.36 -4.90
C ASN A 174 5.03 -7.37 -3.78
N ILE A 175 4.45 -6.23 -4.13
CA ILE A 175 4.01 -5.22 -3.16
C ILE A 175 2.77 -5.75 -2.44
N THR A 176 2.90 -5.93 -1.12
CA THR A 176 1.83 -6.41 -0.24
C THR A 176 1.22 -5.28 0.59
N GLU A 177 1.96 -4.19 0.83
CA GLU A 177 1.49 -3.04 1.59
C GLU A 177 1.96 -1.75 0.93
N ILE A 178 1.05 -0.81 0.72
CA ILE A 178 1.39 0.51 0.21
C ILE A 178 0.70 1.61 1.01
N ASN A 179 1.47 2.65 1.33
CA ASN A 179 0.99 3.88 1.94
C ASN A 179 1.36 5.08 1.04
N ILE A 180 0.36 5.73 0.45
CA ILE A 180 0.49 6.94 -0.39
C ILE A 180 -0.19 8.15 0.26
N SER A 181 -0.30 8.17 1.60
CA SER A 181 -0.95 9.26 2.33
C SER A 181 -0.29 10.62 2.04
N ASP A 182 -1.08 11.68 1.89
CA ASP A 182 -0.63 13.03 1.57
C ASP A 182 0.14 13.20 0.23
N CYS A 183 0.15 12.17 -0.64
CA CYS A 183 0.71 12.28 -1.99
C CYS A 183 -0.28 12.95 -2.94
N ARG A 184 -0.33 14.29 -2.94
CA ARG A 184 -1.32 15.08 -3.70
C ARG A 184 -1.15 15.03 -5.23
N ASN A 185 0.02 14.62 -5.70
CA ASN A 185 0.34 14.50 -7.13
C ASN A 185 0.00 13.10 -7.70
N VAL A 186 -0.54 12.20 -6.88
CA VAL A 186 -1.07 10.90 -7.32
C VAL A 186 -2.55 11.07 -7.69
N THR A 187 -2.92 10.64 -8.90
CA THR A 187 -4.31 10.60 -9.37
C THR A 187 -4.82 9.17 -9.43
N ASP A 188 -6.11 9.01 -9.78
CA ASP A 188 -6.71 7.69 -9.98
C ASP A 188 -5.91 6.85 -10.98
N THR A 189 -5.32 7.48 -12.01
CA THR A 189 -4.51 6.80 -13.04
C THR A 189 -3.35 6.05 -12.42
N GLY A 190 -2.56 6.70 -11.57
CA GLY A 190 -1.40 6.07 -10.92
C GLY A 190 -1.80 4.90 -10.01
N VAL A 191 -2.92 5.04 -9.29
CA VAL A 191 -3.45 3.98 -8.43
C VAL A 191 -3.97 2.80 -9.26
N CYS A 192 -4.68 3.05 -10.36
CA CYS A 192 -5.13 2.01 -11.29
C CYS A 192 -3.96 1.24 -11.88
N MET A 193 -2.90 1.94 -12.32
CA MET A 193 -1.70 1.31 -12.86
C MET A 193 -1.01 0.43 -11.82
N LEU A 194 -0.86 0.92 -10.59
CA LEU A 194 -0.32 0.14 -9.48
C LEU A 194 -1.15 -1.13 -9.22
N ALA A 195 -2.47 -0.98 -9.08
CA ALA A 195 -3.39 -2.09 -8.81
C ALA A 195 -3.33 -3.16 -9.90
N SER A 196 -3.23 -2.76 -11.18
CA SER A 196 -3.13 -3.67 -12.33
C SER A 196 -1.86 -4.53 -12.37
N LYS A 197 -0.84 -4.21 -11.57
CA LYS A 197 0.41 -4.97 -11.49
C LYS A 197 0.58 -5.67 -10.14
N CYS A 198 0.01 -5.11 -9.07
CA CYS A 198 0.24 -5.55 -7.69
C CYS A 198 -0.95 -6.33 -7.13
N HIS A 199 -1.33 -7.43 -7.78
CA HIS A 199 -2.50 -8.25 -7.41
C HIS A 199 -2.42 -8.87 -6.00
N GLY A 200 -1.21 -8.99 -5.43
CA GLY A 200 -0.95 -9.50 -4.09
C GLY A 200 -1.08 -8.46 -2.96
N LEU A 201 -1.69 -7.30 -3.23
CA LEU A 201 -1.82 -6.24 -2.25
C LEU A 201 -2.75 -6.66 -1.10
N LEU A 202 -2.24 -6.55 0.13
CA LEU A 202 -2.94 -6.88 1.37
C LEU A 202 -3.35 -5.62 2.15
N LYS A 203 -2.57 -4.54 2.07
CA LYS A 203 -2.84 -3.30 2.80
C LYS A 203 -2.71 -2.06 1.90
N TYR A 204 -3.78 -1.30 1.81
CA TYR A 204 -3.84 -0.05 1.07
C TYR A 204 -4.11 1.11 2.04
N THR A 205 -3.27 2.16 1.99
CA THR A 205 -3.41 3.36 2.82
C THR A 205 -3.20 4.62 1.98
N ALA A 206 -4.17 5.53 1.99
CA ALA A 206 -4.15 6.76 1.20
C ALA A 206 -4.91 7.90 1.91
N TYR A 207 -4.46 8.26 3.11
CA TYR A 207 -5.06 9.35 3.87
C TYR A 207 -4.85 10.70 3.20
N ARG A 208 -5.87 11.57 3.28
CA ARG A 208 -5.82 12.98 2.82
C ARG A 208 -5.50 13.15 1.33
N CYS A 209 -5.70 12.11 0.53
CA CYS A 209 -5.61 12.17 -0.93
C CYS A 209 -6.97 12.59 -1.53
N LYS A 210 -7.38 13.84 -1.26
CA LYS A 210 -8.68 14.42 -1.65
C LYS A 210 -8.96 14.40 -3.17
N GLN A 211 -7.91 14.30 -3.96
CA GLN A 211 -7.97 14.21 -5.42
C GLN A 211 -8.43 12.83 -5.93
N LEU A 212 -8.26 11.77 -5.13
CA LEU A 212 -8.65 10.41 -5.49
C LEU A 212 -10.17 10.21 -5.39
N SER A 213 -10.72 9.40 -6.30
CA SER A 213 -12.15 9.10 -6.39
C SER A 213 -12.44 7.61 -6.27
N ASP A 214 -13.73 7.25 -6.37
CA ASP A 214 -14.21 5.87 -6.46
C ASP A 214 -13.44 5.03 -7.48
N THR A 215 -12.99 5.63 -8.60
CA THR A 215 -12.21 4.96 -9.64
C THR A 215 -10.98 4.25 -9.07
N SER A 216 -10.23 4.94 -8.20
CA SER A 216 -9.02 4.38 -7.59
C SER A 216 -9.33 3.22 -6.64
N LEU A 217 -10.35 3.36 -5.78
CA LEU A 217 -10.71 2.33 -4.83
C LEU A 217 -11.32 1.11 -5.52
N SER A 218 -12.14 1.32 -6.54
CA SER A 218 -12.72 0.24 -7.35
C SER A 218 -11.66 -0.54 -8.14
N ALA A 219 -10.64 0.15 -8.69
CA ALA A 219 -9.51 -0.52 -9.34
C ALA A 219 -8.71 -1.36 -8.33
N VAL A 220 -8.42 -0.80 -7.14
CA VAL A 220 -7.76 -1.54 -6.07
C VAL A 220 -8.58 -2.76 -5.65
N ALA A 221 -9.89 -2.61 -5.46
CA ALA A 221 -10.77 -3.70 -5.05
C ALA A 221 -10.87 -4.82 -6.10
N SER A 222 -11.02 -4.48 -7.38
CA SER A 222 -11.17 -5.45 -8.46
C SER A 222 -9.88 -6.21 -8.78
N GLN A 223 -8.72 -5.57 -8.64
CA GLN A 223 -7.43 -6.19 -8.97
C GLN A 223 -6.75 -6.85 -7.77
N CYS A 224 -7.13 -6.49 -6.53
CA CYS A 224 -6.49 -6.97 -5.30
C CYS A 224 -7.51 -7.62 -4.33
N PRO A 225 -8.11 -8.77 -4.66
CA PRO A 225 -9.17 -9.38 -3.85
C PRO A 225 -8.71 -9.89 -2.45
N GLN A 226 -7.40 -10.01 -2.23
CA GLN A 226 -6.81 -10.44 -0.95
C GLN A 226 -6.62 -9.30 0.05
N LEU A 227 -7.12 -8.09 -0.22
CA LEU A 227 -7.04 -6.96 0.69
C LEU A 227 -7.57 -7.30 2.08
N GLN A 228 -6.78 -6.95 3.08
CA GLN A 228 -7.08 -7.13 4.50
C GLN A 228 -7.23 -5.78 5.21
N LYS A 229 -6.60 -4.72 4.71
CA LYS A 229 -6.64 -3.38 5.31
C LYS A 229 -6.86 -2.29 4.25
N VAL A 230 -7.85 -1.43 4.45
CA VAL A 230 -8.10 -0.27 3.60
C VAL A 230 -8.35 0.98 4.44
N HIS A 231 -7.39 1.90 4.39
CA HIS A 231 -7.39 3.14 5.16
C HIS A 231 -7.37 4.35 4.20
N VAL A 232 -8.52 4.99 3.99
CA VAL A 232 -8.69 6.06 2.97
C VAL A 232 -9.46 7.27 3.53
N GLY A 233 -9.10 7.71 4.73
CA GLY A 233 -9.74 8.87 5.34
C GLY A 233 -9.45 10.19 4.61
N ASN A 234 -10.38 11.15 4.71
CA ASN A 234 -10.31 12.48 4.07
C ASN A 234 -10.25 12.44 2.53
N GLN A 235 -11.06 11.59 1.89
CA GLN A 235 -11.23 11.56 0.43
C GLN A 235 -12.59 12.15 0.02
N ASP A 236 -12.61 13.42 -0.41
CA ASP A 236 -13.84 14.20 -0.65
C ASP A 236 -14.68 13.71 -1.86
N ARG A 237 -14.11 12.83 -2.70
CA ARG A 237 -14.76 12.27 -3.90
C ARG A 237 -15.15 10.81 -3.75
N LEU A 238 -14.92 10.21 -2.58
CA LEU A 238 -15.28 8.83 -2.30
C LEU A 238 -16.77 8.73 -1.92
N THR A 239 -17.50 7.87 -2.62
CA THR A 239 -18.95 7.63 -2.49
C THR A 239 -19.26 6.15 -2.30
N ASP A 240 -20.54 5.82 -2.21
CA ASP A 240 -21.00 4.44 -2.05
C ASP A 240 -20.66 3.53 -3.24
N GLU A 241 -20.45 4.08 -4.44
CA GLU A 241 -20.05 3.29 -5.62
C GLU A 241 -18.65 2.69 -5.45
N GLY A 242 -17.69 3.43 -4.87
CA GLY A 242 -16.37 2.89 -4.55
C GLY A 242 -16.44 1.79 -3.49
N LEU A 243 -17.34 1.92 -2.51
CA LEU A 243 -17.56 0.93 -1.46
C LEU A 243 -18.25 -0.33 -1.99
N LYS A 244 -19.11 -0.21 -3.00
CA LYS A 244 -19.82 -1.35 -3.61
C LYS A 244 -18.86 -2.37 -4.19
N GLN A 245 -17.86 -1.92 -4.96
CA GLN A 245 -16.84 -2.79 -5.52
C GLN A 245 -15.98 -3.40 -4.40
N LEU A 246 -15.59 -2.59 -3.41
CA LEU A 246 -14.79 -3.05 -2.28
C LEU A 246 -15.49 -4.16 -1.49
N GLY A 247 -16.76 -3.99 -1.15
CA GLY A 247 -17.53 -4.98 -0.41
C GLY A 247 -17.80 -6.26 -1.20
N SER A 248 -17.93 -6.15 -2.52
CA SER A 248 -18.25 -7.30 -3.38
C SER A 248 -17.04 -8.21 -3.62
N GLU A 249 -15.86 -7.62 -3.83
CA GLU A 249 -14.64 -8.35 -4.23
C GLU A 249 -13.73 -8.69 -3.05
N CYS A 250 -13.56 -7.79 -2.08
CA CYS A 250 -12.53 -7.91 -1.04
C CYS A 250 -13.07 -8.59 0.23
N ARG A 251 -13.37 -9.90 0.12
CA ARG A 251 -13.97 -10.69 1.20
C ARG A 251 -13.01 -11.00 2.37
N GLU A 252 -11.72 -10.76 2.18
CA GLU A 252 -10.66 -10.95 3.19
C GLU A 252 -10.41 -9.72 4.07
N LEU A 253 -11.20 -8.65 3.90
CA LEU A 253 -11.05 -7.41 4.67
C LEU A 253 -11.24 -7.62 6.17
N LYS A 254 -10.31 -7.03 6.93
CA LYS A 254 -10.24 -7.08 8.40
C LYS A 254 -10.25 -5.70 9.04
N ASP A 255 -9.74 -4.68 8.35
CA ASP A 255 -9.54 -3.34 8.92
C ASP A 255 -9.90 -2.26 7.90
N ILE A 256 -10.94 -1.47 8.20
CA ILE A 256 -11.38 -0.36 7.37
C ILE A 256 -11.39 0.96 8.15
N HIS A 257 -10.94 2.01 7.49
CA HIS A 257 -10.97 3.36 8.04
C HIS A 257 -11.39 4.39 6.98
N PHE A 258 -12.57 4.98 7.16
CA PHE A 258 -13.21 5.92 6.23
C PHE A 258 -13.54 7.28 6.86
N GLY A 259 -12.78 7.67 7.88
CA GLY A 259 -12.99 8.95 8.59
C GLY A 259 -12.96 10.16 7.64
N GLN A 260 -13.92 11.06 7.82
CA GLN A 260 -14.06 12.33 7.09
C GLN A 260 -14.25 12.15 5.57
N CYS A 261 -14.88 11.04 5.17
CA CYS A 261 -15.37 10.80 3.80
C CYS A 261 -16.86 11.13 3.76
N TYR A 262 -17.19 12.41 3.63
CA TYR A 262 -18.54 12.94 3.89
C TYR A 262 -19.65 12.48 2.93
N LYS A 263 -19.29 11.85 1.80
CA LYS A 263 -20.23 11.36 0.78
C LYS A 263 -20.53 9.86 0.88
N ILE A 264 -19.97 9.17 1.87
CA ILE A 264 -20.33 7.78 2.18
C ILE A 264 -21.61 7.77 3.03
N SER A 265 -22.58 6.94 2.65
CA SER A 265 -23.85 6.77 3.34
C SER A 265 -24.06 5.33 3.86
N ASP A 266 -25.22 5.07 4.46
CA ASP A 266 -25.61 3.73 4.91
C ASP A 266 -25.66 2.69 3.76
N GLU A 267 -25.87 3.10 2.51
CA GLU A 267 -25.89 2.19 1.36
C GLU A 267 -24.54 1.50 1.18
N GLY A 268 -23.46 2.28 1.02
CA GLY A 268 -22.11 1.74 0.87
C GLY A 268 -21.68 0.93 2.08
N MET A 269 -21.96 1.43 3.29
CA MET A 269 -21.61 0.75 4.53
C MET A 269 -22.35 -0.59 4.72
N THR A 270 -23.61 -0.68 4.31
CA THR A 270 -24.37 -1.94 4.33
C THR A 270 -23.80 -2.97 3.36
N ILE A 271 -23.32 -2.53 2.19
CA ILE A 271 -22.65 -3.41 1.22
C ILE A 271 -21.36 -3.97 1.81
N ILE A 272 -20.54 -3.12 2.44
CA ILE A 272 -19.32 -3.55 3.13
C ILE A 272 -19.64 -4.56 4.24
N ALA A 273 -20.63 -4.28 5.10
CA ALA A 273 -21.00 -5.18 6.19
C ALA A 273 -21.42 -6.58 5.68
N LYS A 274 -22.17 -6.65 4.58
CA LYS A 274 -22.62 -7.92 3.99
C LYS A 274 -21.53 -8.69 3.27
N GLY A 275 -20.56 -8.01 2.68
CA GLY A 275 -19.49 -8.63 1.89
C GLY A 275 -18.26 -9.04 2.69
N CYS A 276 -17.90 -8.26 3.71
CA CYS A 276 -16.64 -8.38 4.43
C CYS A 276 -16.84 -8.99 5.83
N LEU A 277 -17.21 -10.26 5.88
CA LEU A 277 -17.59 -10.95 7.13
C LEU A 277 -16.43 -11.13 8.14
N LYS A 278 -15.18 -11.00 7.67
CA LYS A 278 -13.94 -11.11 8.47
C LYS A 278 -13.50 -9.78 9.10
N LEU A 279 -14.33 -8.74 9.02
CA LEU A 279 -14.02 -7.43 9.58
C LEU A 279 -13.82 -7.50 11.10
N ARG A 280 -12.69 -6.96 11.55
CA ARG A 280 -12.27 -6.84 12.94
C ARG A 280 -12.21 -5.41 13.42
N ARG A 281 -11.92 -4.47 12.51
CA ARG A 281 -11.81 -3.04 12.83
C ARG A 281 -12.59 -2.22 11.82
N ILE A 282 -13.45 -1.35 12.32
CA ILE A 282 -14.12 -0.30 11.55
C ILE A 282 -13.97 1.02 12.29
N TYR A 283 -13.54 2.06 11.58
CA TYR A 283 -13.51 3.40 12.11
C TYR A 283 -14.03 4.42 11.10
N MET A 284 -14.98 5.21 11.58
CA MET A 284 -15.56 6.36 10.90
C MET A 284 -15.52 7.57 11.83
N GLN A 285 -15.33 8.74 11.24
CA GLN A 285 -15.23 9.99 11.96
C GLN A 285 -15.93 11.09 11.14
N GLU A 286 -16.92 11.75 11.72
CA GLU A 286 -17.65 12.87 11.11
C GLU A 286 -18.36 12.52 9.78
N ASN A 287 -18.64 11.24 9.50
CA ASN A 287 -19.43 10.82 8.35
C ASN A 287 -20.93 10.99 8.64
N LYS A 288 -21.53 12.11 8.19
CA LYS A 288 -22.89 12.54 8.58
C LYS A 288 -24.03 11.75 7.93
N LEU A 289 -23.77 11.07 6.83
CA LEU A 289 -24.76 10.22 6.14
C LEU A 289 -24.76 8.77 6.64
N VAL A 290 -23.91 8.46 7.63
CA VAL A 290 -23.83 7.16 8.30
C VAL A 290 -24.62 7.23 9.59
N THR A 291 -25.62 6.34 9.71
CA THR A 291 -26.60 6.35 10.79
C THR A 291 -26.67 4.99 11.49
N ASP A 292 -27.68 4.82 12.34
CA ASP A 292 -28.01 3.57 13.03
C ASP A 292 -28.13 2.36 12.10
N GLN A 293 -28.52 2.56 10.83
CA GLN A 293 -28.62 1.48 9.84
C GLN A 293 -27.26 0.83 9.58
N SER A 294 -26.21 1.61 9.39
CA SER A 294 -24.85 1.08 9.23
C SER A 294 -24.42 0.29 10.46
N VAL A 295 -24.63 0.85 11.66
CA VAL A 295 -24.23 0.21 12.92
C VAL A 295 -24.92 -1.15 13.07
N LYS A 296 -26.23 -1.19 12.80
CA LYS A 296 -27.02 -2.42 12.81
C LYS A 296 -26.49 -3.44 11.80
N ALA A 297 -26.22 -3.03 10.55
CA ALA A 297 -25.71 -3.93 9.52
C ALA A 297 -24.38 -4.57 9.93
N PHE A 298 -23.44 -3.80 10.49
CA PHE A 298 -22.18 -4.35 10.99
C PHE A 298 -22.37 -5.29 12.19
N ALA A 299 -23.26 -4.94 13.11
CA ALA A 299 -23.56 -5.78 14.27
C ALA A 299 -24.18 -7.14 13.87
N GLU A 300 -24.97 -7.17 12.79
CA GLU A 300 -25.64 -8.38 12.30
C GLU A 300 -24.74 -9.26 11.42
N HIS A 301 -23.85 -8.66 10.62
CA HIS A 301 -23.08 -9.39 9.61
C HIS A 301 -21.60 -9.62 9.95
N CYS A 302 -21.01 -8.85 10.87
CA CYS A 302 -19.56 -8.92 11.15
C CYS A 302 -19.28 -9.36 12.61
N PRO A 303 -19.43 -10.65 12.96
CA PRO A 303 -19.26 -11.15 14.32
C PRO A 303 -17.79 -11.13 14.82
N GLU A 304 -16.82 -10.97 13.91
CA GLU A 304 -15.39 -10.83 14.24
C GLU A 304 -15.00 -9.42 14.69
N LEU A 305 -15.92 -8.45 14.73
CA LEU A 305 -15.61 -7.07 15.10
C LEU A 305 -15.07 -6.96 16.54
N GLN A 306 -13.93 -6.29 16.65
CA GLN A 306 -13.17 -6.05 17.87
C GLN A 306 -13.01 -4.56 18.17
N TYR A 307 -12.87 -3.73 17.14
CA TYR A 307 -12.73 -2.28 17.25
C TYR A 307 -13.80 -1.60 16.41
N VAL A 308 -14.66 -0.81 17.05
CA VAL A 308 -15.74 -0.08 16.39
C VAL A 308 -15.68 1.38 16.79
N GLY A 309 -15.63 2.29 15.82
CA GLY A 309 -15.69 3.72 16.06
C GLY A 309 -16.59 4.46 15.08
N PHE A 310 -17.52 5.26 15.61
CA PHE A 310 -18.48 6.07 14.85
C PHE A 310 -18.46 7.53 15.31
N MET A 311 -17.28 8.04 15.69
CA MET A 311 -17.12 9.37 16.26
C MET A 311 -17.79 10.44 15.39
N GLY A 312 -18.71 11.24 15.95
CA GLY A 312 -19.33 12.33 15.20
C GLY A 312 -20.20 11.91 14.00
N CYS A 313 -20.54 10.63 13.84
CA CYS A 313 -21.55 10.16 12.89
C CYS A 313 -22.96 10.46 13.40
N SER A 314 -23.96 10.37 12.52
CA SER A 314 -25.39 10.59 12.85
C SER A 314 -26.01 9.34 13.48
N VAL A 315 -25.27 8.71 14.40
CA VAL A 315 -25.67 7.52 15.16
C VAL A 315 -26.36 7.95 16.44
N THR A 316 -27.24 7.10 16.96
CA THR A 316 -27.96 7.28 18.22
C THR A 316 -27.93 5.99 19.04
N SER A 317 -28.52 6.05 20.24
CA SER A 317 -28.74 4.86 21.08
C SER A 317 -29.42 3.70 20.36
N LYS A 318 -30.32 3.99 19.40
CA LYS A 318 -31.05 2.97 18.62
C LYS A 318 -30.12 2.14 17.73
N GLY A 319 -29.04 2.73 17.22
CA GLY A 319 -28.01 2.01 16.48
C GLY A 319 -27.03 1.31 17.42
N VAL A 320 -26.54 2.03 18.43
CA VAL A 320 -25.50 1.54 19.34
C VAL A 320 -25.93 0.28 20.08
N ILE A 321 -27.19 0.16 20.48
CA ILE A 321 -27.70 -1.02 21.20
C ILE A 321 -27.47 -2.33 20.42
N HIS A 322 -27.44 -2.29 19.09
CA HIS A 322 -27.16 -3.48 18.27
C HIS A 322 -25.75 -4.05 18.49
N LEU A 323 -24.78 -3.22 18.89
CA LEU A 323 -23.41 -3.65 19.17
C LEU A 323 -23.33 -4.63 20.36
N THR A 324 -24.39 -4.77 21.16
CA THR A 324 -24.48 -5.82 22.21
C THR A 324 -24.40 -7.25 21.65
N ASN A 325 -24.65 -7.43 20.35
CA ASN A 325 -24.50 -8.70 19.65
C ASN A 325 -23.02 -9.07 19.41
N LEU A 326 -22.10 -8.11 19.47
CA LEU A 326 -20.69 -8.31 19.18
C LEU A 326 -19.92 -8.80 20.42
N ARG A 327 -19.79 -10.12 20.55
CA ARG A 327 -19.09 -10.75 21.68
C ARG A 327 -17.58 -10.49 21.71
N ASN A 328 -16.99 -10.20 20.56
CA ASN A 328 -15.56 -9.95 20.41
C ASN A 328 -15.19 -8.47 20.57
N LEU A 329 -16.17 -7.59 20.82
CA LEU A 329 -15.93 -6.16 20.92
C LEU A 329 -15.00 -5.85 22.10
N SER A 330 -13.87 -5.23 21.78
CA SER A 330 -12.78 -4.91 22.70
C SER A 330 -12.56 -3.41 22.88
N SER A 331 -12.89 -2.61 21.86
CA SER A 331 -12.74 -1.17 21.88
C SER A 331 -13.92 -0.50 21.16
N LEU A 332 -14.53 0.48 21.82
CA LEU A 332 -15.68 1.21 21.32
C LEU A 332 -15.45 2.72 21.43
N ASP A 333 -15.50 3.42 20.30
CA ASP A 333 -15.39 4.89 20.21
C ASP A 333 -16.70 5.52 19.75
N LEU A 334 -17.41 6.14 20.70
CA LEU A 334 -18.68 6.83 20.52
C LEU A 334 -18.56 8.30 20.92
N ARG A 335 -17.43 8.94 20.61
CA ARG A 335 -17.26 10.37 20.86
C ARG A 335 -18.23 11.20 20.02
N HIS A 336 -18.78 12.25 20.63
CA HIS A 336 -19.61 13.25 19.93
C HIS A 336 -20.79 12.63 19.17
N ILE A 337 -21.57 11.79 19.85
CA ILE A 337 -22.78 11.16 19.32
C ILE A 337 -24.01 11.95 19.77
N THR A 338 -24.93 12.23 18.84
CA THR A 338 -26.02 13.21 19.01
C THR A 338 -27.04 12.84 20.10
N GLU A 339 -27.31 11.55 20.31
CA GLU A 339 -28.37 11.07 21.22
C GLU A 339 -27.99 9.71 21.85
N LEU A 340 -26.92 9.69 22.65
CA LEU A 340 -26.48 8.52 23.39
C LEU A 340 -26.98 8.54 24.84
N ASP A 341 -27.83 7.58 25.21
CA ASP A 341 -28.39 7.44 26.54
C ASP A 341 -27.59 6.47 27.42
N ASN A 342 -27.88 6.54 28.72
CA ASN A 342 -27.15 5.84 29.76
C ASN A 342 -27.48 4.33 29.77
N GLU A 343 -28.73 3.99 29.47
CA GLU A 343 -29.23 2.61 29.48
C GLU A 343 -28.54 1.77 28.41
N THR A 344 -28.37 2.34 27.22
CA THR A 344 -27.68 1.71 26.10
C THR A 344 -26.22 1.45 26.41
N VAL A 345 -25.51 2.42 27.00
CA VAL A 345 -24.11 2.26 27.42
C VAL A 345 -23.98 1.18 28.49
N MET A 346 -24.88 1.16 29.49
CA MET A 346 -24.89 0.14 30.53
C MET A 346 -25.11 -1.27 29.96
N GLU A 347 -26.04 -1.41 29.00
CA GLU A 347 -26.31 -2.70 28.36
C GLU A 347 -25.12 -3.17 27.51
N ILE A 348 -24.41 -2.25 26.84
CA ILE A 348 -23.16 -2.56 26.12
C ILE A 348 -22.09 -3.09 27.08
N VAL A 349 -21.80 -2.38 28.16
CA VAL A 349 -20.78 -2.81 29.14
C VAL A 349 -21.15 -4.17 29.76
N LYS A 350 -22.44 -4.41 30.00
CA LYS A 350 -22.95 -5.68 30.55
C LYS A 350 -22.83 -6.85 29.56
N LYS A 351 -23.08 -6.63 28.27
CA LYS A 351 -23.12 -7.70 27.25
C LYS A 351 -21.76 -7.95 26.57
N CYS A 352 -20.97 -6.91 26.37
CA CYS A 352 -19.67 -6.94 25.71
C CYS A 352 -18.54 -7.16 26.72
N ARG A 353 -18.42 -8.40 27.23
CA ARG A 353 -17.47 -8.74 28.31
C ARG A 353 -15.99 -8.59 27.95
N ASN A 354 -15.66 -8.52 26.67
CA ASN A 354 -14.29 -8.32 26.19
C ASN A 354 -13.92 -6.84 26.05
N LEU A 355 -14.82 -5.91 26.39
CA LEU A 355 -14.60 -4.48 26.26
C LEU A 355 -13.51 -4.02 27.23
N THR A 356 -12.43 -3.45 26.68
CA THR A 356 -11.26 -2.92 27.40
C THR A 356 -11.12 -1.41 27.24
N SER A 357 -11.67 -0.85 26.18
CA SER A 357 -11.61 0.58 25.86
C SER A 357 -13.00 1.09 25.48
N LEU A 358 -13.47 2.13 26.17
CA LEU A 358 -14.75 2.77 25.92
C LEU A 358 -14.55 4.29 25.92
N ASN A 359 -14.78 4.92 24.78
CA ASN A 359 -14.62 6.37 24.61
C ASN A 359 -15.98 7.04 24.42
N LEU A 360 -16.37 7.87 25.39
CA LEU A 360 -17.67 8.56 25.44
C LEU A 360 -17.51 10.09 25.51
N CYS A 361 -16.34 10.65 25.19
CA CYS A 361 -16.14 12.09 25.28
C CYS A 361 -17.13 12.87 24.39
N LEU A 362 -17.46 14.10 24.79
CA LEU A 362 -18.33 15.01 24.03
C LEU A 362 -19.78 14.52 23.85
N ASN A 363 -20.27 13.67 24.76
CA ASN A 363 -21.69 13.32 24.86
C ASN A 363 -22.31 14.05 26.06
N TRP A 364 -23.08 15.11 25.82
CA TRP A 364 -23.58 15.99 26.90
C TRP A 364 -24.85 15.47 27.59
N ILE A 365 -25.63 14.60 26.93
CA ILE A 365 -26.83 13.95 27.49
C ILE A 365 -26.46 12.93 28.58
N ILE A 366 -25.23 12.45 28.51
CA ILE A 366 -24.62 11.65 29.55
C ILE A 366 -24.29 12.58 30.72
N ASN A 367 -25.30 13.08 31.45
CA ASN A 367 -25.31 13.84 32.72
C ASN A 367 -26.79 14.24 33.01
N ASP A 368 -27.44 13.89 34.14
CA ASP A 368 -27.39 14.63 35.41
C ASP A 368 -27.71 13.77 36.67
N SER A 369 -27.95 12.47 36.56
CA SER A 369 -28.04 11.51 37.70
C SER A 369 -26.69 10.87 38.06
N TRP A 370 -25.60 11.52 37.65
CA TRP A 370 -24.29 10.91 37.39
C TRP A 370 -23.23 11.14 38.49
N GLU A 371 -23.42 12.08 39.43
CA GLU A 371 -22.38 12.38 40.42
C GLU A 371 -22.11 11.22 41.40
N GLU A 372 -23.14 10.45 41.80
CA GLU A 372 -22.93 9.26 42.64
C GLU A 372 -22.58 8.01 41.83
N ARG A 373 -23.16 7.88 40.63
CA ARG A 373 -23.00 6.67 39.80
C ARG A 373 -21.73 6.65 38.96
N LEU A 374 -21.14 7.79 38.59
CA LEU A 374 -19.88 7.84 37.84
C LEU A 374 -18.68 7.53 38.73
N LEU A 375 -18.68 7.98 39.99
CA LEU A 375 -17.72 7.50 41.00
C LEU A 375 -17.88 6.00 41.19
N LEU A 376 -19.12 5.49 41.31
CA LEU A 376 -19.40 4.06 41.39
C LEU A 376 -19.06 3.28 40.12
N LEU A 377 -19.19 3.84 38.91
CA LEU A 377 -18.87 3.21 37.62
C LEU A 377 -17.38 3.26 37.31
N LEU A 378 -16.68 4.34 37.67
CA LEU A 378 -15.22 4.41 37.67
C LEU A 378 -14.65 3.50 38.75
N LEU A 379 -15.25 3.45 39.94
CA LEU A 379 -14.94 2.46 40.98
C LEU A 379 -15.30 1.05 40.53
N LEU A 380 -16.37 0.81 39.77
CA LEU A 380 -16.75 -0.51 39.25
C LEU A 380 -15.86 -0.92 38.09
N LEU A 381 -15.43 0.00 37.22
CA LEU A 381 -14.43 -0.27 36.19
C LEU A 381 -13.08 -0.57 36.86
N LEU A 382 -12.66 0.22 37.85
CA LEU A 382 -11.49 -0.07 38.67
C LEU A 382 -11.67 -1.37 39.46
N LEU A 383 -12.83 -1.66 40.05
CA LEU A 383 -13.10 -2.90 40.78
C LEU A 383 -13.18 -4.10 39.86
N LEU A 384 -13.73 -3.97 38.65
CA LEU A 384 -13.80 -5.06 37.67
C LEU A 384 -12.41 -5.32 37.10
N LEU A 385 -11.59 -4.29 36.90
CA LEU A 385 -10.18 -4.43 36.54
C LEU A 385 -9.38 -5.06 37.68
N LEU A 386 -9.57 -4.62 38.94
CA LEU A 386 -8.92 -5.17 40.14
C LEU A 386 -9.40 -6.58 40.48
N LEU A 387 -10.70 -6.87 40.37
CA LEU A 387 -11.26 -8.21 40.57
C LEU A 387 -10.76 -9.15 39.49
N ARG A 388 -10.58 -8.69 38.25
CA ARG A 388 -9.99 -9.52 37.20
C ARG A 388 -8.54 -9.89 37.53
N GLU A 389 -7.74 -8.95 38.04
CA GLU A 389 -6.39 -9.27 38.54
C GLU A 389 -6.42 -10.21 39.75
N VAL A 390 -7.39 -10.09 40.65
CA VAL A 390 -7.53 -10.97 41.83
C VAL A 390 -7.99 -12.39 41.45
N TRP A 391 -8.88 -12.53 40.48
CA TRP A 391 -9.34 -13.84 39.98
C TRP A 391 -8.23 -14.54 39.17
N ASP A 392 -7.54 -13.81 38.29
CA ASP A 392 -6.38 -14.35 37.55
C ASP A 392 -5.24 -14.75 38.52
N ALA A 393 -5.06 -14.03 39.63
CA ALA A 393 -4.08 -14.39 40.67
C ALA A 393 -4.50 -15.59 41.54
N GLN A 394 -5.80 -15.83 41.73
CA GLN A 394 -6.30 -16.99 42.49
C GLN A 394 -6.18 -18.29 41.68
N ASP A 395 -6.42 -18.25 40.36
CA ASP A 395 -6.22 -19.42 39.50
C ASP A 395 -4.72 -19.79 39.36
N LEU A 396 -3.81 -18.82 39.44
CA LEU A 396 -2.35 -19.03 39.48
C LEU A 396 -1.83 -19.57 40.81
N LEU A 397 -2.56 -19.39 41.91
CA LEU A 397 -2.24 -19.96 43.23
C LEU A 397 -2.91 -21.33 43.45
N ALA A 398 -3.92 -21.67 42.64
CA ALA A 398 -4.62 -22.96 42.67
C ALA A 398 -4.04 -24.02 41.70
N SER A 399 -3.17 -23.60 40.77
CA SER A 399 -2.29 -24.45 39.95
C SER A 399 -0.93 -24.65 40.60
#